data_AF-A0A6G9IAS4-F1
#
_entry.id   AF-A0A6G9IAS4-F1
#
_cell.length_a   1.000
_cell.length_b   1.000
_cell.length_c   1.000
_cell.angle_alpha   90.00
_cell.angle_beta   90.00
_cell.angle_gamma   90.00
#
_symmetry.space_group_name_H-M   'P 1'
#
loop_
_entity.id
_entity.type
_entity.pdbx_description
1 polymer ?
#
loop_
_entity_poly.entity_id
_entity_poly.type
_entity_poly.pdbx_seq_one_letter_code
_entity_poly.pdbx_strand_id
1 'polypeptide(L)'
;MRVNSENQEASPVLDKLKWVVALVLLVGMIWGNFYFSEPNPIYLASPLVRIIAMIVIAILALVLVLTTARGKATLSFARESRTELRKVVWPTRKEAMQTTLLIAVITVIASLFLWGLDSLIIRLISFVTMLGH
;
A
#
# COMPACT_ATOMS: atom_id res chain seq x y z
N MET A 1 27.75 -29.92 32.36
CA MET A 1 27.14 -29.71 31.01
C MET A 1 26.08 -28.64 31.14
N ARG A 2 26.35 -27.43 30.64
CA ARG A 2 25.35 -26.36 30.51
C ARG A 2 24.65 -26.64 29.18
N VAL A 3 23.45 -27.19 29.24
CA VAL A 3 22.64 -27.40 28.04
C VAL A 3 22.28 -26.00 27.54
N ASN A 4 22.85 -25.60 26.41
CA ASN A 4 22.51 -24.35 25.74
C ASN A 4 21.01 -24.34 25.49
N SER A 5 20.31 -23.43 26.15
CA SER A 5 18.95 -23.00 25.85
C SER A 5 18.91 -22.12 24.59
N GLU A 6 19.75 -22.42 23.60
CA GLU A 6 19.66 -21.86 22.25
C GLU A 6 18.43 -22.48 21.58
N ASN A 7 17.52 -21.61 21.12
CA ASN A 7 16.37 -21.93 20.26
C ASN A 7 15.11 -22.46 20.95
N GLN A 8 14.66 -21.80 22.03
CA GLN A 8 13.22 -21.64 22.27
C GLN A 8 12.63 -20.56 21.35
N GLU A 9 12.96 -20.61 20.06
CA GLU A 9 12.19 -19.89 19.05
C GLU A 9 10.90 -20.69 18.82
N ALA A 10 9.76 -20.00 18.71
CA ALA A 10 8.46 -20.63 18.49
C ALA A 10 8.57 -21.72 17.42
N SER A 11 8.07 -22.93 17.71
CA SER A 11 8.18 -24.08 16.81
C SER A 11 7.87 -23.66 15.36
N PRO A 12 8.75 -23.96 14.39
CA PRO A 12 8.56 -23.56 12.99
C PRO A 12 7.24 -24.08 12.40
N VAL A 13 6.68 -25.15 13.00
CA VAL A 13 5.36 -25.69 12.65
C VAL A 13 4.23 -24.80 13.16
N LEU A 14 4.33 -24.24 14.37
CA LEU A 14 3.33 -23.33 14.93
C LEU A 14 3.26 -22.02 14.16
N ASP A 15 4.40 -21.49 13.73
CA ASP A 15 4.44 -20.27 12.95
C ASP A 15 3.90 -20.49 11.53
N LYS A 16 4.21 -21.62 10.88
CA LYS A 16 3.55 -22.01 9.62
C LYS A 16 2.05 -22.18 9.78
N LEU A 17 1.60 -22.81 10.88
CA LEU A 17 0.18 -23.01 11.18
C LEU A 17 -0.55 -21.67 11.35
N LYS A 18 0.03 -20.71 12.08
CA LYS A 18 -0.53 -19.35 12.23
C LYS A 18 -0.70 -18.64 10.89
N TRP A 19 0.28 -18.77 9.99
CA TRP A 19 0.17 -18.22 8.63
C TRP A 19 -0.96 -18.86 7.83
N VAL A 20 -1.10 -20.19 7.91
CA VAL A 20 -2.22 -20.90 7.25
C VAL A 20 -3.56 -20.46 7.83
N VAL A 21 -3.67 -20.35 9.15
CA VAL A 21 -4.90 -19.87 9.82
C VAL A 21 -5.25 -18.44 9.39
N ALA A 22 -4.26 -17.54 9.33
CA ALA A 22 -4.47 -16.17 8.85
C ALA A 22 -4.95 -16.14 7.39
N LEU A 23 -4.36 -16.97 6.51
CA LEU A 23 -4.78 -17.09 5.11
C LEU A 23 -6.23 -17.58 5.00
N VAL A 24 -6.59 -18.62 5.76
CA VAL A 24 -7.95 -19.18 5.78
C VAL A 24 -8.96 -18.14 6.29
N LEU A 25 -8.61 -17.35 7.31
CA LEU A 25 -9.47 -16.26 7.80
C LEU A 25 -9.70 -15.18 6.73
N LEU A 26 -8.67 -14.79 5.98
CA LEU A 26 -8.80 -13.79 4.91
C LEU A 26 -9.61 -14.33 3.72
N VAL A 27 -9.33 -15.56 3.29
CA VAL A 27 -10.10 -16.21 2.21
C VAL A 27 -11.55 -16.40 2.64
N GLY A 28 -11.81 -16.82 3.88
CA GLY A 28 -13.15 -16.93 4.45
C GLY A 28 -13.89 -15.58 4.52
N MET A 29 -13.18 -14.48 4.83
CA MET A 29 -13.74 -13.13 4.78
C MET A 29 -14.18 -12.74 3.37
N ILE A 30 -13.33 -12.98 2.37
CA ILE A 30 -13.60 -12.66 0.96
C ILE A 30 -14.75 -13.53 0.45
N TRP A 31 -14.73 -14.83 0.72
CA TRP A 31 -15.78 -15.76 0.27
C TRP A 31 -17.11 -15.48 0.95
N GLY A 32 -17.11 -15.26 2.27
CA GLY A 32 -18.31 -14.84 3.00
C GLY A 32 -18.89 -13.56 2.42
N ASN A 33 -18.02 -12.60 2.06
CA ASN A 33 -18.44 -11.39 1.38
C ASN A 33 -19.15 -11.66 0.03
N PHE A 34 -18.67 -12.60 -0.78
CA PHE A 34 -19.32 -12.97 -2.04
C PHE A 34 -20.64 -13.70 -1.83
N TYR A 35 -20.69 -14.67 -0.91
CA TYR A 35 -21.89 -15.51 -0.67
C TYR A 35 -23.04 -14.76 0.00
N PHE A 36 -22.76 -13.82 0.93
CA PHE A 36 -23.76 -13.00 1.60
C PHE A 36 -24.14 -11.74 0.79
N SER A 37 -23.94 -11.75 -0.53
CA SER A 37 -24.35 -10.63 -1.41
C SER A 37 -25.81 -10.70 -1.84
N GLU A 38 -26.50 -11.83 -1.61
CA GLU A 38 -27.94 -11.97 -1.80
C GLU A 38 -28.71 -11.54 -0.53
N PRO A 39 -29.93 -10.96 -0.64
CA PRO A 39 -30.73 -10.53 0.50
C PRO A 39 -31.29 -11.72 1.30
N ASN A 40 -30.49 -12.25 2.22
CA ASN A 40 -30.85 -13.40 3.04
C ASN A 40 -31.61 -12.92 4.29
N PRO A 41 -32.85 -13.41 4.57
CA PRO A 41 -33.69 -12.91 5.66
C PRO A 41 -33.15 -13.20 7.08
N ILE A 42 -32.08 -13.99 7.23
CA ILE A 42 -31.45 -14.30 8.51
C ILE A 42 -30.46 -13.19 8.94
N TYR A 43 -29.97 -12.38 7.99
CA TYR A 43 -29.04 -11.26 8.25
C TYR A 43 -29.74 -9.95 7.86
N LEU A 44 -30.55 -9.41 8.77
CA LEU A 44 -31.29 -8.18 8.55
C LEU A 44 -30.38 -6.99 8.18
N ALA A 45 -30.42 -6.62 6.90
CA ALA A 45 -30.64 -5.27 6.35
C ALA A 45 -29.64 -4.12 6.59
N SER A 46 -28.51 -4.27 7.31
CA SER A 46 -27.57 -3.16 7.49
C SER A 46 -26.18 -3.42 6.86
N PRO A 47 -25.74 -2.60 5.88
CA PRO A 47 -24.36 -2.62 5.36
C PRO A 47 -23.28 -2.52 6.46
N LEU A 48 -23.65 -1.93 7.59
CA LEU A 48 -22.80 -1.73 8.76
C LEU A 48 -22.34 -3.04 9.41
N VAL A 49 -23.20 -4.05 9.55
CA VAL A 49 -22.84 -5.32 10.20
C VAL A 49 -21.79 -6.09 9.39
N ARG A 50 -21.88 -6.05 8.05
CA ARG A 50 -20.88 -6.64 7.15
C ARG A 50 -19.53 -5.97 7.30
N ILE A 51 -19.51 -4.64 7.33
CA ILE A 51 -18.29 -3.84 7.53
C ILE A 51 -17.67 -4.16 8.90
N ILE A 52 -18.48 -4.21 9.96
CA ILE A 52 -18.00 -4.54 11.31
C ILE A 52 -17.42 -5.95 11.35
N ALA A 53 -18.10 -6.96 10.79
CA ALA A 53 -17.62 -8.33 10.76
C ALA A 53 -16.29 -8.47 9.99
N MET A 54 -16.15 -7.76 8.87
CA MET A 54 -14.89 -7.71 8.10
C MET A 54 -13.77 -7.06 8.90
N ILE A 55 -14.05 -5.92 9.55
CA ILE A 55 -13.07 -5.23 10.39
C ILE A 55 -12.60 -6.14 11.52
N VAL A 56 -13.52 -6.85 12.19
CA VAL A 56 -13.18 -7.79 13.27
C VAL A 56 -12.30 -8.93 12.77
N ILE A 57 -12.65 -9.58 11.66
CA ILE A 57 -11.84 -10.67 11.08
C ILE A 57 -10.48 -10.14 10.60
N ALA A 58 -10.42 -8.94 10.02
CA ALA A 58 -9.17 -8.31 9.58
C ALA A 58 -8.25 -8.01 10.76
N ILE A 59 -8.79 -7.48 11.86
CA ILE A 59 -8.04 -7.23 13.09
C ILE A 59 -7.52 -8.54 13.68
N LEU A 60 -8.34 -9.58 13.75
CA LEU A 60 -7.93 -10.89 14.25
C LEU A 60 -6.78 -11.49 13.41
N ALA A 61 -6.90 -11.45 12.08
CA ALA A 61 -5.85 -11.91 11.18
C ALA A 61 -4.55 -11.10 11.36
N LEU A 62 -4.67 -9.76 11.49
CA LEU A 62 -3.53 -8.89 11.72
C LEU A 62 -2.82 -9.21 13.04
N VAL A 63 -3.55 -9.40 14.14
CA VAL A 63 -2.98 -9.78 15.44
C VAL A 63 -2.27 -11.14 15.36
N LEU A 64 -2.83 -12.10 14.64
CA LEU A 64 -2.24 -13.42 14.42
C LEU A 64 -0.90 -13.33 13.66
N VAL A 65 -0.84 -12.48 12.64
CA VAL A 65 0.39 -12.24 11.87
C VAL A 65 1.45 -11.50 12.70
N LEU A 66 1.04 -10.47 13.46
CA LEU A 66 1.97 -9.68 14.30
C LEU A 66 2.57 -10.49 15.46
N THR A 67 1.87 -11.51 15.95
CA THR A 67 2.37 -12.40 17.02
C THR A 67 3.33 -13.50 16.52
N THR A 68 3.49 -13.65 15.20
CA THR A 68 4.39 -14.61 14.55
C THR A 68 5.85 -14.10 14.53
N ALA A 69 6.87 -14.98 14.46
CA ALA A 69 8.29 -14.57 14.50
C ALA A 69 8.64 -13.51 13.44
N ARG A 70 8.10 -13.66 12.22
CA ARG A 70 8.23 -12.67 11.13
C ARG A 70 7.57 -11.33 11.46
N GLY A 71 6.44 -11.34 12.17
CA GLY A 71 5.72 -10.14 12.59
C GLY A 71 6.44 -9.37 13.71
N LYS A 72 7.08 -10.08 14.64
CA LYS A 72 7.92 -9.45 15.67
C LYS A 72 9.20 -8.84 15.08
N ALA A 73 9.82 -9.55 14.13
CA ALA A 73 11.00 -9.07 13.41
C ALA A 73 10.70 -7.79 12.61
N THR A 74 9.59 -7.72 11.86
CA THR A 74 9.23 -6.48 11.15
C THR A 74 8.95 -5.32 12.10
N LEU A 75 8.43 -5.60 13.30
CA LEU A 75 8.17 -4.59 14.32
C LEU A 75 9.47 -4.06 14.96
N SER A 76 10.48 -4.91 15.16
CA SER A 76 11.82 -4.47 15.58
C SER A 76 12.53 -3.70 14.47
N PHE A 77 12.49 -4.19 13.22
CA PHE A 77 13.00 -3.46 12.06
C PHE A 77 12.33 -2.09 11.90
N ALA A 78 11.01 -1.97 12.13
CA ALA A 78 10.32 -0.69 12.07
C ALA A 78 10.81 0.28 13.18
N ARG A 79 11.16 -0.22 14.37
CA ARG A 79 11.73 0.59 15.45
C ARG A 79 13.16 1.03 15.14
N GLU A 80 13.97 0.14 14.57
CA GLU A 80 15.33 0.45 14.11
C GLU A 80 15.32 1.45 12.94
N SER A 81 14.46 1.25 11.94
CA SER A 81 14.25 2.19 10.83
C SER A 81 13.82 3.57 11.32
N ARG A 82 12.98 3.69 12.36
CA ARG A 82 12.65 5.00 12.97
C ARG A 82 13.86 5.68 13.58
N THR A 83 14.85 4.93 14.05
CA THR A 83 16.08 5.45 14.65
C THR A 83 17.03 5.92 13.56
N GLU A 84 17.10 5.22 12.43
CA GLU A 84 17.85 5.64 11.22
C GLU A 84 17.20 6.83 10.50
N LEU A 85 15.86 6.87 10.41
CA LEU A 85 15.12 8.00 9.84
C LEU A 85 15.33 9.31 10.63
N ARG A 86 15.70 9.23 11.90
CA ARG A 86 16.09 10.39 12.71
C ARG A 86 17.50 10.91 12.39
N LYS A 87 18.35 10.07 11.80
CA LYS A 87 19.68 10.48 11.29
C LYS A 87 19.60 11.11 9.91
N VAL A 88 18.45 10.97 9.23
CA VAL A 88 18.19 11.72 8.00
C VAL A 88 18.02 13.17 8.38
N VAL A 89 19.10 13.94 8.19
CA VAL A 89 19.06 15.39 8.22
C VAL A 89 18.23 15.82 7.01
N TRP A 90 16.95 16.07 7.23
CA TRP A 90 16.10 16.60 6.19
C TRP A 90 16.60 18.00 5.80
N PRO A 91 16.75 18.27 4.50
CA PRO A 91 17.21 19.57 4.02
C PRO A 91 16.29 20.66 4.55
N THR A 92 16.86 21.83 4.83
CA THR A 92 16.10 22.94 5.38
C THR A 92 14.98 23.34 4.41
N ARG A 93 13.83 23.82 4.92
CA ARG A 93 12.66 24.17 4.08
C ARG A 93 13.02 25.11 2.92
N LYS A 94 14.03 25.97 3.11
CA LYS A 94 14.51 26.91 2.10
C LYS A 94 15.18 26.19 0.92
N GLU A 95 16.04 25.21 1.19
CA GLU A 95 16.72 24.42 0.14
C GLU A 95 15.73 23.52 -0.63
N ALA A 96 14.78 22.91 0.07
CA ALA A 96 13.73 22.09 -0.54
C ALA A 96 12.81 22.93 -1.46
N MET A 97 12.42 24.14 -1.01
CA MET A 97 11.62 25.05 -1.81
C MET A 97 12.38 25.58 -3.03
N GLN A 98 13.66 25.91 -2.90
CA GLN A 98 14.46 26.38 -4.04
C GLN A 98 14.54 25.33 -5.15
N THR A 99 14.78 24.07 -4.78
CA THR A 99 14.85 22.97 -5.76
C THR A 99 13.49 22.69 -6.39
N THR A 100 12.40 22.74 -5.60
CA THR A 100 11.04 22.55 -6.12
C THR A 100 10.61 23.68 -7.05
N LEU A 101 10.93 24.92 -6.71
CA LEU A 101 10.66 26.09 -7.54
C LEU A 101 11.43 26.02 -8.87
N LEU A 102 12.70 25.62 -8.82
CA LEU A 102 13.52 25.40 -10.01
C LEU A 102 12.87 24.36 -10.94
N ILE A 103 12.50 23.19 -10.39
CA ILE A 103 11.82 22.14 -11.17
C ILE A 103 10.48 22.63 -11.71
N ALA A 104 9.71 23.39 -10.92
CA ALA A 104 8.43 23.96 -11.35
C ALA A 104 8.61 24.90 -12.55
N VAL A 105 9.61 25.79 -12.51
CA VAL A 105 9.92 26.69 -13.64
C VAL A 105 10.32 25.90 -14.88
N ILE A 106 11.21 24.91 -14.74
CA ILE A 106 11.65 24.08 -15.87
C ILE A 106 10.46 23.31 -16.47
N THR A 107 9.59 22.77 -15.61
CA THR A 107 8.39 22.03 -16.04
C THR A 107 7.40 22.92 -16.79
N VAL A 108 7.20 24.17 -16.33
CA VAL A 108 6.35 25.16 -17.02
C VAL A 108 6.92 25.52 -18.39
N ILE A 109 8.24 25.72 -18.50
CA ILE A 109 8.88 25.99 -19.79
C ILE A 109 8.72 24.79 -20.74
N ALA A 110 8.98 23.58 -20.25
CA ALA A 110 8.85 22.36 -21.03
C ALA A 110 7.41 22.12 -21.50
N SER A 111 6.42 22.33 -20.62
CA SER A 111 5.01 22.16 -20.99
C SER A 111 4.55 23.19 -22.02
N LEU A 112 4.99 24.44 -21.90
CA LEU A 112 4.69 25.49 -22.88
C LEU A 112 5.34 25.20 -24.24
N PHE A 113 6.58 24.70 -24.24
CA PHE A 113 7.29 24.32 -25.45
C PHE A 113 6.62 23.15 -26.18
N LEU A 114 6.29 22.08 -25.44
CA LEU A 114 5.56 20.94 -26.00
C LEU A 114 4.20 21.38 -26.55
N TRP A 115 3.41 22.12 -25.77
CA TRP A 115 2.12 22.64 -26.21
C TRP A 115 2.23 23.48 -27.50
N GLY A 116 3.25 24.33 -27.60
CA GLY A 116 3.51 25.11 -28.82
C GLY A 116 3.85 24.24 -30.02
N LEU A 117 4.70 23.22 -29.84
CA LEU A 117 5.07 22.27 -30.88
C LEU A 117 3.85 21.45 -31.34
N ASP A 118 3.08 20.91 -30.40
CA ASP A 118 1.87 20.13 -30.67
C ASP A 118 0.85 20.96 -31.46
N SER A 119 0.61 22.20 -31.03
CA SER A 119 -0.28 23.14 -31.71
C SER A 119 0.16 23.44 -33.14
N LEU A 120 1.47 23.64 -33.35
CA LEU A 120 2.04 23.88 -34.68
C LEU A 120 1.89 22.65 -35.59
N ILE A 121 2.18 21.46 -35.07
CA ILE A 121 2.05 20.19 -35.80
C ILE A 121 0.59 19.97 -36.21
N ILE A 122 -0.37 20.16 -35.29
CA ILE A 122 -1.80 20.01 -35.58
C ILE A 122 -2.24 20.98 -36.68
N ARG A 123 -1.77 22.23 -36.64
CA ARG A 123 -2.09 23.23 -37.67
C ARG A 123 -1.47 22.88 -39.02
N LEU A 124 -0.27 22.30 -39.06
CA LEU A 124 0.35 21.82 -40.30
C LEU A 124 -0.41 20.63 -40.88
N ILE A 125 -0.78 19.65 -40.04
CA ILE A 125 -1.55 18.47 -40.46
C ILE A 125 -2.92 18.90 -41.00
N SER A 126 -3.62 19.82 -40.32
CA SER A 126 -4.92 20.30 -40.79
C SER A 126 -4.82 21.07 -42.10
N PHE A 127 -3.77 21.87 -42.30
CA PHE A 127 -3.52 22.57 -43.56
C PHE A 127 -3.27 21.60 -44.72
N VAL A 128 -2.43 20.59 -44.51
CA VAL A 128 -2.15 19.57 -45.54
C VAL A 128 -3.39 18.74 -45.86
N THR A 129 -4.17 18.36 -44.84
CA THR A 129 -5.41 17.61 -45.02
C THR A 129 -6.45 18.44 -45.78
N MET A 130 -6.55 19.75 -45.51
CA MET A 130 -7.44 20.67 -46.22
C MET A 130 -7.05 20.87 -47.68
N LEU A 131 -5.76 20.74 -48.01
CA LEU A 131 -5.24 20.87 -49.37
C LEU A 131 -5.44 19.59 -50.22
N GLY A 132 -5.66 18.45 -49.56
CA GLY A 132 -5.82 17.14 -50.19
C GLY A 132 -7.27 16.74 -50.53
N HIS A 133 -8.25 17.60 -50.23
CA HIS A 133 -9.65 17.49 -50.64
C HIS A 133 -9.98 18.64 -51.61
#